data_AF-A0A7K2FS47-F1
#
_entry.id   AF-A0A7K2FS47-F1
#
_cell.length_a   1.000
_cell.length_b   1.000
_cell.length_c   1.000
_cell.angle_alpha   90.00
_cell.angle_beta   90.00
_cell.angle_gamma   90.00
#
_symmetry.space_group_name_H-M   'P 1'
#
loop_
_entity.id
_entity.type
_entity.pdbx_description
1 polymer ?
#
loop_
_entity_poly.entity_id
_entity_poly.type
_entity_poly.pdbx_seq_one_letter_code
_entity_poly.pdbx_strand_id
1 'polypeptide(L)' 'MIALERSAEIERARLAGLTGAEYDAQRQRWRAVYDAVQDAITTYATATGEDRDRLEEAVKTAVRCSQEDPAVE' A
#
# COMPACT_ATOMS: atom_id res chain seq x y z
N MET A 1 6.39 -6.61 1.30
CA MET A 1 6.00 -5.41 0.52
C MET A 1 4.59 -5.51 0.00
N ILE A 2 4.28 -6.47 -0.89
CA ILE A 2 2.91 -6.64 -1.45
C ILE A 2 1.85 -6.80 -0.36
N ALA A 3 2.10 -7.62 0.67
CA ALA A 3 1.18 -7.77 1.80
C ALA A 3 0.97 -6.46 2.61
N LEU A 4 2.02 -5.64 2.76
CA LEU A 4 1.96 -4.36 3.47
C LEU A 4 1.16 -3.33 2.68
N GLU A 5 1.42 -3.23 1.36
CA GLU A 5 0.66 -2.36 0.45
C GLU A 5 -0.82 -2.79 0.38
N ARG A 6 -1.09 -4.11 0.38
CA ARG A 6 -2.46 -4.62 0.47
C ARG A 6 -3.15 -4.20 1.77
N SER A 7 -2.46 -4.27 2.91
CA SER A 7 -3.00 -3.77 4.18
C SER A 7 -3.25 -2.26 4.13
N ALA A 8 -2.37 -1.49 3.50
CA ALA A 8 -2.59 -0.05 3.28
C ALA A 8 -3.82 0.20 2.40
N GLU A 9 -4.02 -0.54 1.31
CA GLU A 9 -5.22 -0.41 0.48
C GLU A 9 -6.51 -0.78 1.22
N ILE A 10 -6.50 -1.81 2.06
CA ILE A 10 -7.65 -2.17 2.90
C ILE A 10 -7.99 -1.03 3.87
N GLU A 11 -6.99 -0.45 4.54
CA GLU A 11 -7.20 0.70 5.43
C GLU A 11 -7.66 1.95 4.68
N ARG A 12 -7.23 2.14 3.43
CA ARG A 12 -7.72 3.19 2.53
C ARG A 12 -9.16 2.95 2.11
N ALA A 13 -9.54 1.70 1.80
CA ALA A 13 -10.92 1.35 1.48
C ALA A 13 -11.85 1.61 2.68
N ARG A 14 -11.38 1.39 3.92
CA ARG A 14 -12.10 1.74 5.16
C ARG A 14 -12.29 3.24 5.37
N LEU A 15 -11.55 4.10 4.67
CA LEU A 15 -11.83 5.55 4.66
C LEU A 15 -13.10 5.89 3.88
N ALA A 16 -13.52 5.04 2.94
CA ALA A 16 -14.73 5.28 2.17
C ALA A 16 -15.95 5.22 3.10
N GLY A 17 -16.72 6.31 3.13
CA GLY A 17 -17.91 6.44 3.99
C GLY A 17 -17.65 7.00 5.39
N LEU A 18 -16.38 7.20 5.79
CA LEU A 18 -16.06 7.92 7.03
C LEU A 18 -16.01 9.43 6.79
N THR A 19 -16.40 10.21 7.80
CA THR A 19 -16.32 11.69 7.76
C THR A 19 -15.82 12.25 9.10
N GLY A 20 -15.31 13.49 9.08
CA GLY A 20 -14.87 14.19 10.29
C GLY A 20 -13.73 13.48 11.04
N ALA A 21 -13.84 13.40 12.37
CA ALA A 21 -12.78 12.86 13.23
C ALA A 21 -12.48 11.38 13.00
N GLU A 22 -13.48 10.57 12.62
CA GLU A 22 -13.30 9.15 12.32
C GLU A 22 -12.52 8.94 11.03
N TYR A 23 -12.75 9.79 10.02
CA TYR A 23 -11.94 9.81 8.81
C TYR A 23 -10.50 10.17 9.13
N ASP A 24 -10.26 11.19 9.95
CA ASP A 24 -8.90 11.62 10.31
C ASP A 24 -8.14 10.55 11.11
N ALA A 25 -8.80 9.89 12.06
CA ALA A 25 -8.21 8.79 12.83
C ALA A 25 -7.87 7.59 11.93
N GLN A 26 -8.79 7.20 11.05
CA GLN A 26 -8.55 6.13 10.08
C GLN A 26 -7.46 6.52 9.07
N ARG A 27 -7.36 7.80 8.70
CA ARG A 27 -6.34 8.31 7.78
C ARG A 27 -4.96 8.27 8.41
N GLN A 28 -4.82 8.56 9.70
CA GLN A 28 -3.56 8.41 10.42
C GLN A 28 -3.09 6.95 10.47
N ARG A 29 -4.02 6.01 10.70
CA ARG A 29 -3.72 4.57 10.65
C ARG A 29 -3.26 4.13 9.28
N TRP A 30 -3.98 4.52 8.24
CA TRP A 30 -3.58 4.28 6.85
C TRP A 30 -2.19 4.84 6.56
N ARG A 31 -1.91 6.07 7.00
CA ARG A 31 -0.62 6.74 6.78
C ARG A 31 0.54 6.00 7.45
N ALA A 32 0.35 5.47 8.66
CA ALA A 32 1.37 4.69 9.36
C ALA A 32 1.70 3.38 8.62
N VAL A 33 0.69 2.70 8.07
CA VAL A 33 0.91 1.48 7.28
C VAL A 33 1.59 1.82 5.95
N TYR A 34 1.19 2.91 5.30
CA TYR A 34 1.80 3.36 4.05
C TYR A 34 3.25 3.81 4.24
N ASP A 35 3.59 4.42 5.37
CA ASP A 35 4.97 4.78 5.73
C ASP A 35 5.87 3.54 5.82
N ALA A 36 5.40 2.46 6.44
CA ALA A 36 6.13 1.19 6.49
C ALA A 36 6.33 0.56 5.09
N VAL A 37 5.40 0.77 4.16
CA VAL A 37 5.56 0.34 2.77
C VAL A 37 6.66 1.16 2.08
N GLN A 38 6.66 2.48 2.24
CA GLN A 38 7.67 3.38 1.68
C GLN A 38 9.07 3.11 2.24
N ASP A 39 9.19 2.86 3.54
CA ASP A 39 10.45 2.49 4.18
C ASP A 39 11.00 1.17 3.64
N ALA A 40 10.13 0.16 3.51
CA ALA A 40 10.50 -1.11 2.89
C ALA A 40 10.99 -0.89 1.45
N ILE A 41 10.24 -0.12 0.62
CA ILE A 41 10.58 0.13 -0.79
C ILE A 41 11.93 0.84 -0.88
N THR A 42 12.15 1.85 -0.04
CA THR A 42 13.40 2.60 0.02
C THR A 42 14.58 1.70 0.43
N THR A 43 14.37 0.84 1.44
CA THR A 43 15.38 -0.12 1.90
C THR A 43 15.76 -1.10 0.79
N TYR A 44 14.77 -1.65 0.08
CA TYR A 44 15.01 -2.58 -1.02
C TYR A 44 15.69 -1.90 -2.20
N ALA A 45 15.20 -0.74 -2.64
CA ALA A 45 15.79 0.07 -3.69
C ALA A 45 17.28 0.39 -3.40
N THR A 46 17.59 0.76 -2.16
CA THR A 46 18.96 1.02 -1.72
C THR A 46 19.82 -0.25 -1.76
N ALA A 47 19.27 -1.39 -1.36
CA ALA A 47 19.99 -2.66 -1.33
C ALA A 47 20.24 -3.26 -2.73
N THR A 48 19.30 -3.07 -3.66
CA THR A 48 19.39 -3.62 -5.03
C THR A 48 19.93 -2.61 -6.05
N GLY A 49 19.99 -1.33 -5.70
CA GLY A 49 20.30 -0.24 -6.62
C GLY A 49 19.19 0.02 -7.64
N GLU A 50 17.97 -0.48 -7.39
CA GLU A 50 16.82 -0.24 -8.24
C GLU A 50 16.18 1.12 -7.98
N ASP A 51 15.40 1.57 -8.96
CA ASP A 51 14.63 2.80 -8.87
C ASP A 51 13.43 2.64 -7.93
N ARG A 52 13.35 3.50 -6.90
CA ARG A 52 12.30 3.47 -5.87
C ARG A 52 10.91 3.62 -6.48
N ASP A 53 10.75 4.56 -7.42
CA ASP A 53 9.46 4.85 -8.04
C ASP A 53 8.99 3.69 -8.92
N ARG A 54 9.92 3.02 -9.62
CA ARG A 54 9.63 1.78 -10.35
C ARG A 54 9.17 0.65 -9.42
N LEU A 55 9.82 0.48 -8.28
CA LEU A 55 9.45 -0.53 -7.28
C LEU A 55 8.10 -0.25 -6.65
N GLU A 56 7.81 1.02 -6.34
CA GLU A 56 6.50 1.44 -5.85
C GLU A 56 5.40 1.08 -6.86
N GLU A 57 5.56 1.45 -8.13
CA GLU A 57 4.56 1.16 -9.16
C GLU A 57 4.39 -0.34 -9.40
N ALA A 58 5.48 -1.11 -9.32
CA ALA A 58 5.43 -2.58 -9.39
C ALA A 58 4.65 -3.18 -8.21
N VAL A 59 4.87 -2.67 -6.99
CA VAL A 59 4.15 -3.12 -5.78
C VAL A 59 2.66 -2.76 -5.87
N LYS A 60 2.32 -1.54 -6.30
CA LYS A 60 0.92 -1.12 -6.50
C LYS A 60 0.23 -1.92 -7.60
N THR A 61 0.93 -2.19 -8.70
CA THR A 61 0.41 -3.04 -9.79
C THR A 61 0.18 -4.47 -9.29
N ALA A 62 1.13 -5.03 -8.54
CA ALA A 62 1.00 -6.37 -7.98
C ALA A 62 -0.17 -6.48 -6.99
N VAL A 63 -0.41 -5.46 -6.17
CA VAL A 63 -1.59 -5.45 -5.27
C VAL A 63 -2.87 -5.35 -6.09
N ARG A 64 -2.98 -4.47 -7.09
CA ARG A 64 -4.17 -4.39 -7.94
C ARG A 64 -4.44 -5.70 -8.67
N CYS A 65 -3.44 -6.30 -9.29
CA CYS A 65 -3.58 -7.62 -9.92
C CYS A 65 -3.99 -8.69 -8.90
N SER A 66 -3.45 -8.66 -7.67
CA SER A 66 -3.83 -9.61 -6.62
C SER A 66 -5.23 -9.35 -6.02
N GLN A 67 -5.81 -8.17 -6.24
CA GLN A 67 -7.18 -7.83 -5.84
C GLN A 67 -8.19 -8.07 -6.96
N GLU A 68 -7.77 -7.97 -8.23
CA GLU A 68 -8.55 -8.34 -9.41
C GLU A 68 -8.60 -9.86 -9.65
N ASP A 69 -7.67 -10.62 -9.07
CA ASP A 69 -7.61 -12.07 -9.25
C ASP A 69 -8.13 -12.85 -8.02
N PRO A 70 -9.44 -13.20 -7.99
CA PRO A 70 -9.92 -14.39 -7.33
C PRO A 70 -10.29 -15.52 -8.31
N ALA A 71 -9.97 -15.43 -9.61
CA ALA A 71 -10.26 -16.50 -10.57
C ALA A 71 -9.47 -16.34 -11.89
N VAL A 72 -8.37 -17.06 -12.02
CA VAL A 72 -7.97 -17.67 -13.30
C VAL A 72 -8.14 -19.18 -13.19
N GLU A 73 -9.27 -19.67 -13.70
CA GLU A 73 -9.38 -21.03 -14.26
C GLU A 73 -8.57 -21.13 -15.55
#